data_AF-A0A1X2EHZ4-F1
#
_entry.id   AF-A0A1X2EHZ4-F1
#
_cell.length_a   1.000
_cell.length_b   1.000
_cell.length_c   1.000
_cell.angle_alpha   90.00
_cell.angle_beta   90.00
_cell.angle_gamma   90.00
#
_symmetry.space_group_name_H-M   'P 1'
#
loop_
_entity.id
_entity.type
_entity.pdbx_description
1 polymer ?
#
loop_
_entity_poly.entity_id
_entity_poly.type
_entity_poly.pdbx_seq_one_letter_code
_entity_poly.pdbx_strand_id
1 'polypeptide(L)'
;MSFLNVTPDVVTAASLELAGLRSVIHEANAAAAGPTTGLVAAGADEVSAAVAAFFGAHAREYQALSAKATAFHSEFVQAMTAGAHSYIGAEALNAAPIQQLLNAVNAPTEALLGRPLIGNGANGAPGSGANGGAGGLLYGNGGAGGSGAPGQAGGNGGAAGLIGNGGAGGAGGSTAAGGNGGAGGWLLGNGGAGGAGGTGAPNNAMYGTGGTGGQGGQGGAAGLLGTGGSGGRGGTGGQSLSGSGGAGGAAGAGGAAKLFGFGGAGGVGGQGGPGTQGGIGGAGGHGGVDGWCYGNGGAGGFGGDGGTGYIGGSGGPGGDGGAARLFGSGGAGGGGGIAQSGSGGGFGGNAGSGGGGGFFFGNGGAGGWGGAGGFDAEGNPNVGGGGGNGGTAGLFGDGGAGGGGAAGGSGGNGANGGLLGSGGAGGPGGAGAAGGHGGKRGQLFGESGPAGAAG
;
A
#
# COMPACT_ATOMS: atom_id res chain seq x y z
N MET A 1 9.63 27.63 24.16
CA MET A 1 10.24 26.37 24.59
C MET A 1 10.69 25.63 23.33
N SER A 2 11.97 25.64 23.00
CA SER A 2 12.49 24.82 21.88
C SER A 2 12.61 23.38 22.37
N PHE A 3 11.93 22.44 21.72
CA PHE A 3 12.13 21.01 21.99
C PHE A 3 13.48 20.59 21.41
N LEU A 4 14.38 20.13 22.27
CA LEU A 4 15.65 19.54 21.87
C LEU A 4 15.36 18.09 21.47
N ASN A 5 15.54 17.75 20.19
CA ASN A 5 15.41 16.38 19.69
C ASN A 5 16.80 15.78 19.50
N VAL A 6 17.14 14.75 20.26
CA VAL A 6 18.41 14.02 20.16
C VAL A 6 18.10 12.58 19.84
N THR A 7 18.75 12.03 18.81
CA THR A 7 18.67 10.61 18.42
C THR A 7 19.90 9.87 18.97
N PRO A 8 19.79 9.09 20.07
CA PRO A 8 20.95 8.51 20.76
C PRO A 8 21.79 7.57 19.88
N ASP A 9 21.17 6.88 18.93
CA ASP A 9 21.85 5.99 17.98
C ASP A 9 22.82 6.77 17.07
N VAL A 10 22.40 7.95 16.60
CA VAL A 10 23.24 8.81 15.75
C VAL A 10 24.42 9.37 16.54
N VAL A 11 24.20 9.73 17.82
CA VAL A 11 25.28 10.23 18.69
C VAL A 11 26.28 9.13 18.99
N THR A 12 25.82 7.90 19.23
CA THR A 12 26.69 6.74 19.50
C THR A 12 27.53 6.37 18.29
N ALA A 13 26.93 6.37 17.09
CA ALA A 13 27.65 6.14 15.83
C ALA A 13 28.71 7.21 15.57
N ALA A 14 28.36 8.49 15.77
CA ALA A 14 29.30 9.60 15.61
C ALA A 14 30.47 9.53 16.61
N SER A 15 30.23 9.13 17.86
CA SER A 15 31.29 8.93 18.87
C SER A 15 32.29 7.83 18.46
N LEU A 16 31.82 6.74 17.86
CA LEU A 16 32.68 5.67 17.33
C LEU A 16 33.51 6.14 16.13
N GLU A 17 32.90 6.88 15.21
CA GLU A 17 33.61 7.45 14.05
C GLU A 17 34.68 8.45 14.48
N LEU A 18 34.37 9.34 15.43
CA LEU A 18 35.33 10.28 16.01
C LEU A 18 36.49 9.56 16.72
N ALA A 19 36.23 8.44 17.40
CA ALA A 19 37.29 7.61 17.98
C ALA A 19 38.20 7.00 16.90
N GLY A 20 37.62 6.54 15.78
CA GLY A 20 38.36 6.06 14.61
C GLY A 20 39.24 7.13 13.96
N LEU A 21 38.68 8.32 13.71
CA LEU A 21 39.41 9.47 13.17
C LEU A 21 40.59 9.86 14.05
N ARG A 22 40.40 9.87 15.38
CA ARG A 22 41.48 10.11 16.33
C ARG A 22 42.61 9.10 16.18
N SER A 23 42.28 7.81 16.05
CA SER A 23 43.29 6.76 15.90
C SER A 23 44.17 7.01 14.69
N VAL A 24 43.55 7.31 13.54
CA VAL A 24 44.26 7.60 12.29
C VAL A 24 45.15 8.84 12.42
N ILE A 25 44.63 9.93 12.99
CA ILE A 25 45.38 11.18 13.17
C ILE A 25 46.55 10.98 14.14
N HIS A 26 46.36 10.22 15.22
CA HIS A 26 47.40 9.94 16.20
C HIS A 26 48.53 9.09 15.60
N GLU A 27 48.19 8.05 14.84
CA GLU A 27 49.17 7.23 14.11
C GLU A 27 49.96 8.05 13.08
N ALA A 28 49.28 8.90 12.31
CA ALA A 28 49.93 9.78 11.35
C ALA A 28 50.89 10.77 12.03
N ASN A 29 50.46 11.40 13.14
CA ASN A 29 51.30 12.31 13.91
C ASN A 29 52.50 11.61 14.56
N ALA A 30 52.34 10.36 15.01
CA ALA A 30 53.41 9.55 15.56
C ALA A 30 54.43 9.15 14.47
N ALA A 31 53.96 8.73 13.30
CA ALA A 31 54.82 8.40 12.16
C ALA A 31 55.63 9.60 11.66
N ALA A 32 55.03 10.80 11.68
CA ALA A 32 55.69 12.05 11.27
C ALA A 32 56.69 12.59 12.31
N ALA A 33 56.63 12.15 13.58
CA ALA A 33 57.42 12.72 14.67
C ALA A 33 58.93 12.58 14.45
N GLY A 34 59.39 11.38 14.07
CA GLY A 34 60.80 11.10 13.77
C GLY A 34 61.39 11.99 12.66
N PRO A 35 60.85 11.93 11.42
CA PRO A 35 61.42 12.68 10.30
C PRO A 35 61.32 14.21 10.45
N THR A 36 60.34 14.73 11.20
CA THR A 36 60.15 16.19 11.37
C THR A 36 60.98 16.78 12.52
N THR A 37 61.24 16.02 13.58
CA THR A 37 62.06 16.50 14.71
C THR A 37 63.56 16.24 14.53
N GLY A 38 63.93 15.30 13.65
CA GLY A 38 65.31 14.91 13.34
C GLY A 38 65.89 15.56 12.08
N LEU A 39 65.39 16.72 11.64
CA LEU A 39 65.92 17.44 10.47
C LEU A 39 67.40 17.80 10.65
N VAL A 40 68.22 17.44 9.65
CA VAL A 40 69.66 17.73 9.61
C VAL A 40 69.90 18.93 8.69
N ALA A 41 70.90 19.75 9.02
CA ALA A 41 71.31 20.89 8.19
C ALA A 41 71.73 20.43 6.77
N ALA A 42 71.26 21.13 5.74
CA ALA A 42 71.55 20.80 4.34
C ALA A 42 73.00 21.11 3.93
N GLY A 43 73.64 22.07 4.60
CA GLY A 43 75.04 22.44 4.48
C GLY A 43 75.69 22.65 5.84
N ALA A 44 77.01 22.80 5.86
CA ALA A 44 77.78 23.07 7.08
C ALA A 44 77.73 24.54 7.54
N ASP A 45 76.93 25.38 6.85
CA ASP A 45 76.78 26.79 7.15
C ASP A 45 75.76 27.04 8.27
N GLU A 46 75.92 28.18 8.93
CA GLU A 46 75.12 28.59 10.08
C GLU A 46 73.65 28.84 9.71
N VAL A 47 73.36 29.21 8.45
CA VAL A 47 71.98 29.42 7.98
C VAL A 47 71.27 28.07 7.87
N SER A 48 71.89 27.06 7.29
CA SER A 48 71.37 25.69 7.23
C SER A 48 71.15 25.10 8.63
N ALA A 49 72.07 25.33 9.57
CA ALA A 49 71.92 24.89 10.96
C ALA A 49 70.77 25.60 11.69
N ALA A 50 70.63 26.92 11.51
CA ALA A 50 69.54 27.69 12.10
C ALA A 50 68.17 27.29 11.55
N VAL A 51 68.07 27.03 10.24
CA VAL A 51 66.83 26.57 9.60
C VAL A 51 66.42 25.18 10.11
N ALA A 52 67.36 24.23 10.21
CA ALA A 52 67.08 22.91 10.78
C ALA A 52 66.63 23.00 12.25
N ALA A 53 67.28 23.85 13.05
CA ALA A 53 66.90 24.09 14.45
C ALA A 53 65.51 24.73 14.59
N PHE A 54 65.16 25.68 13.72
CA PHE A 54 63.84 26.32 13.68
C PHE A 54 62.73 25.31 13.40
N PHE A 55 62.88 24.51 12.34
CA PHE A 55 61.88 23.49 11.98
C PHE A 55 61.80 22.38 13.05
N GLY A 56 62.92 21.97 13.64
CA GLY A 56 62.92 20.99 14.73
C GLY A 56 62.23 21.50 16.01
N ALA A 57 62.37 22.79 16.33
CA ALA A 57 61.65 23.42 17.44
C ALA A 57 60.14 23.47 17.17
N HIS A 58 59.74 23.92 15.97
CA HIS A 58 58.35 23.96 15.55
C HIS A 58 57.69 22.57 15.57
N ALA A 59 58.41 21.54 15.12
CA ALA A 59 57.93 20.15 15.16
C ALA A 59 57.65 19.67 16.59
N ARG A 60 58.50 20.01 17.58
CA ARG A 60 58.27 19.66 18.99
C ARG A 60 57.07 20.40 19.59
N GLU A 61 56.88 21.67 19.25
CA GLU A 61 55.69 22.44 19.65
C GLU A 61 54.41 21.84 19.04
N TYR A 62 54.46 21.45 17.77
CA TYR A 62 53.36 20.76 17.11
C TYR A 62 53.02 19.41 17.78
N GLN A 63 54.03 18.63 18.18
CA GLN A 63 53.81 17.37 18.91
C GLN A 63 53.17 17.62 20.29
N ALA A 64 53.62 18.64 21.02
CA ALA A 64 53.02 19.02 22.30
C ALA A 64 51.57 19.49 22.16
N LEU A 65 51.25 20.25 21.10
CA LEU A 65 49.88 20.66 20.79
C LEU A 65 49.01 19.46 20.37
N SER A 66 49.54 18.54 19.57
CA SER A 66 48.86 17.33 19.13
C SER A 66 48.50 16.41 20.30
N ALA A 67 49.36 16.33 21.32
CA ALA A 67 49.06 15.62 22.57
C ALA A 67 47.90 16.26 23.35
N LYS A 68 47.85 17.59 23.44
CA LYS A 68 46.73 18.32 24.06
C LYS A 68 45.42 18.14 23.30
N ALA A 69 45.45 18.21 21.96
CA ALA A 69 44.30 17.95 21.11
C ALA A 69 43.79 16.51 21.27
N THR A 70 44.70 15.55 21.42
CA THR A 70 44.36 14.14 21.66
C THR A 70 43.63 13.95 23.00
N ALA A 71 44.07 14.64 24.06
CA ALA A 71 43.42 14.60 25.37
C ALA A 71 42.00 15.22 25.30
N PHE A 72 41.88 16.42 24.73
CA PHE A 72 40.59 17.08 24.52
C PHE A 72 39.61 16.20 23.73
N HIS A 73 40.07 15.60 22.63
CA HIS A 73 39.23 14.72 21.81
C HIS A 73 38.77 13.49 22.59
N SER A 74 39.62 12.94 23.47
CA SER A 74 39.25 11.83 24.36
C SER A 74 38.10 12.21 25.28
N GLU A 75 38.23 13.36 25.95
CA GLU A 75 37.22 13.88 26.87
C GLU A 75 35.92 14.21 26.15
N PHE A 76 36.00 14.79 24.95
CA PHE A 76 34.84 15.09 24.11
C PHE A 76 34.07 13.83 23.71
N VAL A 77 34.76 12.80 23.21
CA VAL A 77 34.12 11.52 22.85
C VAL A 77 33.53 10.83 24.08
N GLN A 78 34.24 10.86 25.23
CA GLN A 78 33.71 10.31 26.48
C GLN A 78 32.44 11.03 26.95
N ALA A 79 32.42 12.37 26.88
CA ALA A 79 31.26 13.18 27.25
C ALA A 79 30.08 12.94 26.31
N MET A 80 30.32 12.79 25.00
CA MET A 80 29.27 12.44 24.04
C MET A 80 28.65 11.07 24.33
N THR A 81 29.48 10.05 24.57
CA THR A 81 29.02 8.69 24.91
C THR A 81 28.24 8.69 26.23
N ALA A 82 28.74 9.36 27.27
CA ALA A 82 28.04 9.49 28.55
C ALA A 82 26.69 10.24 28.41
N GLY A 83 26.65 11.27 27.55
CA GLY A 83 25.43 11.97 27.20
C GLY A 83 24.41 11.04 26.53
N ALA A 84 24.81 10.29 25.51
CA ALA A 84 23.95 9.33 24.81
C ALA A 84 23.37 8.28 25.77
N HIS A 85 24.19 7.71 26.65
CA HIS A 85 23.74 6.75 27.68
C HIS A 85 22.80 7.37 28.71
N SER A 86 22.97 8.64 29.05
CA SER A 86 22.06 9.33 29.97
C SER A 86 20.65 9.50 29.36
N TYR A 87 20.57 9.80 28.06
CA TYR A 87 19.28 9.86 27.34
C TYR A 87 18.62 8.49 27.21
N ILE A 88 19.38 7.44 26.81
CA ILE A 88 18.87 6.06 26.75
C ILE A 88 18.38 5.59 28.13
N GLY A 89 19.17 5.87 29.17
CA GLY A 89 18.82 5.52 30.55
C GLY A 89 17.57 6.25 31.05
N ALA A 90 17.41 7.54 30.72
CA ALA A 90 16.23 8.31 31.05
C ALA A 90 14.97 7.76 30.35
N GLU A 91 15.06 7.37 29.09
CA GLU A 91 13.96 6.74 28.36
C GLU A 91 13.56 5.39 28.99
N ALA A 92 14.53 4.53 29.30
CA ALA A 92 14.28 3.23 29.92
C ALA A 92 13.65 3.36 31.33
N LEU A 93 14.14 4.29 32.14
CA LEU A 93 13.62 4.55 33.49
C LEU A 93 12.21 5.15 33.48
N ASN A 94 11.88 5.96 32.47
CA ASN A 94 10.54 6.50 32.31
C ASN A 94 9.55 5.46 31.73
N ALA A 95 10.02 4.50 30.93
CA ALA A 95 9.19 3.45 30.35
C ALA A 95 8.92 2.27 31.31
N ALA A 96 9.89 1.90 32.15
CA ALA A 96 9.79 0.71 33.00
C ALA A 96 8.58 0.69 33.97
N PRO A 97 8.24 1.80 34.68
CA PRO A 97 7.06 1.84 35.55
C PRO A 97 5.74 1.68 34.77
N ILE A 98 5.67 2.23 33.55
CA ILE A 98 4.48 2.13 32.69
C ILE A 98 4.29 0.67 32.22
N GLN A 99 5.38 -0.02 31.86
CA GLN A 99 5.31 -1.42 31.46
C GLN A 99 4.89 -2.34 32.60
N GLN A 100 5.38 -2.09 33.83
CA GLN A 100 4.96 -2.84 35.01
C GLN A 100 3.46 -2.66 35.30
N LEU A 101 2.96 -1.43 35.18
CA LEU A 101 1.54 -1.14 35.34
C LEU A 101 0.69 -1.83 34.26
N LEU A 102 1.11 -1.79 33.00
CA LEU A 102 0.41 -2.49 31.91
C LEU A 102 0.36 -4.00 32.15
N ASN A 103 1.47 -4.60 32.59
CA ASN A 103 1.51 -6.02 32.93
C ASN A 103 0.56 -6.35 34.08
N ALA A 104 0.52 -5.52 35.13
CA ALA A 104 -0.40 -5.70 36.26
C ALA A 104 -1.88 -5.56 35.85
N VAL A 105 -2.20 -4.62 34.95
CA VAL A 105 -3.54 -4.41 34.41
C VAL A 105 -3.97 -5.57 33.51
N ASN A 106 -3.05 -6.12 32.71
CA ASN A 106 -3.35 -7.21 31.77
C ASN A 106 -3.34 -8.59 32.41
N ALA A 107 -2.61 -8.80 33.52
CA ALA A 107 -2.43 -10.11 34.14
C ALA A 107 -3.75 -10.86 34.42
N PRO A 108 -4.82 -10.23 34.93
CA PRO A 108 -6.08 -10.93 35.16
C PRO A 108 -6.73 -11.43 33.87
N THR A 109 -6.76 -10.63 32.81
CA THR A 109 -7.42 -11.02 31.54
C THR A 109 -6.55 -11.97 30.73
N GLU A 110 -5.23 -11.85 30.80
CA GLU A 110 -4.31 -12.83 30.21
C GLU A 110 -4.48 -14.20 30.87
N ALA A 111 -4.59 -14.25 32.21
CA ALA A 111 -4.80 -15.50 32.92
C ALA A 111 -6.17 -16.13 32.66
N LEU A 112 -7.23 -15.32 32.52
CA LEU A 112 -8.60 -15.81 32.38
C LEU A 112 -9.04 -16.06 30.93
N LEU A 113 -8.56 -15.22 30.00
CA LEU A 113 -9.05 -15.15 28.62
C LEU A 113 -7.94 -15.33 27.58
N GLY A 114 -6.68 -15.49 28.01
CA GLY A 114 -5.52 -15.63 27.12
C GLY A 114 -5.28 -14.40 26.24
N ARG A 115 -5.77 -13.23 26.66
CA ARG A 115 -5.71 -11.97 25.92
C ARG A 115 -5.53 -10.77 26.84
N PRO A 116 -4.76 -9.76 26.42
CA PRO A 116 -4.56 -8.57 27.23
C PRO A 116 -5.83 -7.73 27.24
N LEU A 117 -6.05 -6.97 28.31
CA LEU A 117 -7.12 -5.99 28.36
C LEU A 117 -6.77 -4.79 27.47
N ILE A 118 -5.51 -4.34 27.54
CA ILE A 118 -4.96 -3.21 26.80
C ILE A 118 -3.65 -3.65 26.13
N GLY A 119 -3.56 -3.45 24.83
CA GLY A 119 -2.33 -3.72 24.08
C GLY A 119 -2.60 -4.04 22.63
N ASN A 120 -1.66 -3.72 21.75
CA ASN A 120 -1.76 -4.12 20.36
C ASN A 120 -1.50 -5.62 20.21
N GLY A 121 -2.10 -6.22 19.19
CA GLY A 121 -1.80 -7.59 18.80
C GLY A 121 -0.39 -7.71 18.24
N ALA A 122 0.27 -8.84 18.50
CA ALA A 122 1.58 -9.13 17.94
C ALA A 122 1.51 -9.24 16.41
N ASN A 123 2.47 -8.67 15.69
CA ASN A 123 2.56 -8.85 14.25
C ASN A 123 3.02 -10.27 13.93
N GLY A 124 2.49 -10.85 12.85
CA GLY A 124 3.04 -12.07 12.27
C GLY A 124 4.44 -11.83 11.74
N ALA A 125 5.33 -12.82 11.90
CA ALA A 125 6.71 -12.70 11.42
C ALA A 125 6.74 -12.60 9.89
N PRO A 126 7.55 -11.70 9.29
CA PRO A 126 7.72 -11.66 7.84
C PRO A 126 8.20 -12.99 7.26
N GLY A 127 7.67 -13.37 6.09
CA GLY A 127 7.97 -14.64 5.41
C GLY A 127 7.36 -15.88 6.05
N SER A 128 6.66 -15.78 7.19
CA SER A 128 6.07 -16.94 7.88
C SER A 128 4.64 -17.25 7.47
N GLY A 129 3.95 -16.32 6.80
CA GLY A 129 2.50 -16.37 6.57
C GLY A 129 1.67 -16.39 7.87
N ALA A 130 2.27 -16.10 9.03
CA ALA A 130 1.58 -16.15 10.31
C ALA A 130 0.58 -15.00 10.43
N ASN A 131 -0.59 -15.29 11.00
CA ASN A 131 -1.58 -14.27 11.28
C ASN A 131 -1.07 -13.26 12.32
N GLY A 132 -1.55 -12.03 12.22
CA GLY A 132 -1.43 -11.05 13.29
C GLY A 132 -2.28 -11.47 14.49
N GLY A 133 -1.72 -11.31 15.69
CA GLY A 133 -2.43 -11.52 16.95
C GLY A 133 -3.58 -10.52 17.11
N ALA A 134 -4.59 -10.92 17.88
CA ALA A 134 -5.68 -10.02 18.23
C ALA A 134 -5.19 -8.89 19.13
N GLY A 135 -5.76 -7.69 18.97
CA GLY A 135 -5.59 -6.59 19.92
C GLY A 135 -6.26 -6.91 21.27
N GLY A 136 -5.93 -6.10 22.27
CA GLY A 136 -6.47 -6.18 23.61
C GLY A 136 -7.99 -6.04 23.62
N LEU A 137 -8.63 -6.62 24.64
CA LEU A 137 -10.09 -6.70 24.75
C LEU A 137 -10.77 -5.33 24.77
N LEU A 138 -10.19 -4.36 25.48
CA LEU A 138 -10.73 -3.02 25.63
C LEU A 138 -10.10 -2.04 24.64
N TYR A 139 -8.77 -1.98 24.61
CA TYR A 139 -8.04 -1.04 23.77
C TYR A 139 -6.84 -1.72 23.11
N GLY A 140 -6.75 -1.63 21.80
CA GLY A 140 -5.60 -2.15 21.07
C GLY A 140 -5.93 -2.45 19.62
N ASN A 141 -4.99 -2.11 18.74
CA ASN A 141 -5.06 -2.48 17.34
C ASN A 141 -4.74 -3.98 17.18
N GLY A 142 -5.31 -4.62 16.17
CA GLY A 142 -4.87 -5.93 15.76
C GLY A 142 -3.46 -5.89 15.14
N GLY A 143 -2.70 -6.97 15.30
CA GLY A 143 -1.38 -7.10 14.70
C GLY A 143 -1.46 -7.26 13.18
N ALA A 144 -0.45 -6.80 12.45
CA ALA A 144 -0.35 -7.07 11.02
C ALA A 144 -0.06 -8.56 10.77
N GLY A 145 -0.63 -9.12 9.71
CA GLY A 145 -0.27 -10.45 9.23
C GLY A 145 1.14 -10.47 8.63
N GLY A 146 1.89 -11.54 8.89
CA GLY A 146 3.20 -11.77 8.29
C GLY A 146 3.10 -12.06 6.81
N SER A 147 4.04 -11.58 6.00
CA SER A 147 4.12 -11.98 4.59
C SER A 147 4.35 -13.49 4.45
N GLY A 148 3.88 -14.09 3.36
CA GLY A 148 4.12 -15.50 3.04
C GLY A 148 5.49 -15.73 2.38
N ALA A 149 6.11 -16.88 2.66
CA ALA A 149 7.21 -17.41 1.86
C ALA A 149 6.69 -17.85 0.47
N PRO A 150 7.57 -18.12 -0.53
CA PRO A 150 7.14 -18.63 -1.83
C PRO A 150 6.17 -19.82 -1.71
N GLY A 151 5.03 -19.77 -2.40
CA GLY A 151 3.97 -20.78 -2.32
C GLY A 151 3.08 -20.71 -1.08
N GLN A 152 3.37 -19.82 -0.13
CA GLN A 152 2.62 -19.65 1.11
C GLN A 152 1.80 -18.35 1.10
N ALA A 153 0.56 -18.44 1.55
CA ALA A 153 -0.31 -17.27 1.69
C ALA A 153 0.23 -16.29 2.74
N GLY A 154 -0.12 -15.01 2.57
CA GLY A 154 0.09 -14.01 3.60
C GLY A 154 -0.84 -14.27 4.79
N GLY A 155 -0.35 -13.99 5.99
CA GLY A 155 -1.15 -14.12 7.20
C GLY A 155 -2.27 -13.08 7.25
N ASN A 156 -3.40 -13.43 7.83
CA ASN A 156 -4.47 -12.49 8.07
C ASN A 156 -4.05 -11.44 9.12
N GLY A 157 -4.54 -10.22 8.99
CA GLY A 157 -4.43 -9.22 10.04
C GLY A 157 -5.28 -9.61 11.25
N GLY A 158 -4.77 -9.30 12.45
CA GLY A 158 -5.48 -9.53 13.70
C GLY A 158 -6.69 -8.61 13.85
N ALA A 159 -7.74 -9.09 14.52
CA ALA A 159 -8.86 -8.24 14.89
C ALA A 159 -8.53 -7.37 16.11
N ALA A 160 -9.08 -6.15 16.18
CA ALA A 160 -9.11 -5.36 17.40
C ALA A 160 -10.20 -5.84 18.38
N GLY A 161 -10.14 -5.36 19.62
CA GLY A 161 -11.14 -5.63 20.67
C GLY A 161 -12.34 -4.68 20.62
N LEU A 162 -12.58 -3.92 21.69
CA LEU A 162 -13.65 -2.93 21.74
C LEU A 162 -13.29 -1.65 20.97
N ILE A 163 -12.10 -1.12 21.22
CA ILE A 163 -11.54 0.08 20.59
C ILE A 163 -10.20 -0.26 19.95
N GLY A 164 -10.05 0.03 18.66
CA GLY A 164 -8.80 -0.16 17.93
C GLY A 164 -9.04 -0.51 16.47
N ASN A 165 -8.02 -0.37 15.64
CA ASN A 165 -8.10 -0.71 14.23
C ASN A 165 -7.69 -2.17 14.00
N GLY A 166 -8.31 -2.81 13.01
CA GLY A 166 -7.88 -4.12 12.56
C GLY A 166 -6.48 -4.07 11.95
N GLY A 167 -5.70 -5.13 12.12
CA GLY A 167 -4.37 -5.24 11.53
C GLY A 167 -4.44 -5.43 10.01
N ALA A 168 -3.42 -4.98 9.28
CA ALA A 168 -3.33 -5.25 7.85
C ALA A 168 -3.05 -6.73 7.59
N GLY A 169 -3.56 -7.28 6.49
CA GLY A 169 -3.19 -8.60 5.99
C GLY A 169 -1.78 -8.60 5.39
N GLY A 170 -1.06 -9.71 5.56
CA GLY A 170 0.26 -9.92 5.00
C GLY A 170 0.21 -10.16 3.49
N ALA A 171 1.25 -9.76 2.76
CA ALA A 171 1.37 -10.09 1.34
C ALA A 171 1.55 -11.61 1.14
N GLY A 172 0.96 -12.17 0.09
CA GLY A 172 1.21 -13.55 -0.34
C GLY A 172 2.62 -13.71 -0.89
N GLY A 173 3.26 -14.84 -0.61
CA GLY A 173 4.46 -15.23 -1.34
C GLY A 173 4.13 -15.62 -2.77
N SER A 174 5.13 -15.90 -3.60
CA SER A 174 4.94 -16.23 -5.02
C SER A 174 3.81 -17.26 -5.22
N THR A 175 2.94 -17.00 -6.22
CA THR A 175 1.71 -17.74 -6.55
C THR A 175 0.63 -17.82 -5.48
N ALA A 176 0.84 -17.24 -4.30
CA ALA A 176 -0.06 -17.41 -3.15
C ALA A 176 -0.87 -16.15 -2.85
N ALA A 177 -2.03 -16.33 -2.22
CA ALA A 177 -2.93 -15.23 -1.88
C ALA A 177 -2.38 -14.31 -0.78
N GLY A 178 -2.76 -13.04 -0.82
CA GLY A 178 -2.60 -12.12 0.30
C GLY A 178 -3.55 -12.47 1.44
N GLY A 179 -3.14 -12.15 2.66
CA GLY A 179 -3.97 -12.33 3.85
C GLY A 179 -5.07 -11.28 3.92
N ASN A 180 -6.20 -11.63 4.54
CA ASN A 180 -7.29 -10.69 4.75
C ASN A 180 -6.90 -9.65 5.81
N GLY A 181 -7.45 -8.44 5.72
CA GLY A 181 -7.37 -7.44 6.77
C GLY A 181 -8.21 -7.83 7.98
N GLY A 182 -7.73 -7.49 9.17
CA GLY A 182 -8.40 -7.74 10.43
C GLY A 182 -9.61 -6.84 10.65
N ALA A 183 -10.55 -7.28 11.48
CA ALA A 183 -11.70 -6.45 11.84
C ALA A 183 -11.31 -5.31 12.78
N GLY A 184 -11.90 -4.13 12.57
CA GLY A 184 -11.86 -3.02 13.51
C GLY A 184 -12.61 -3.33 14.82
N GLY A 185 -12.31 -2.54 15.85
CA GLY A 185 -12.83 -2.72 17.19
C GLY A 185 -14.35 -2.60 17.21
N TRP A 186 -15.03 -3.37 18.05
CA TRP A 186 -16.50 -3.49 18.00
C TRP A 186 -17.22 -2.14 18.07
N LEU A 187 -16.76 -1.22 18.93
CA LEU A 187 -17.36 0.11 19.09
C LEU A 187 -16.71 1.14 18.15
N LEU A 188 -15.38 1.25 18.20
CA LEU A 188 -14.63 2.23 17.41
C LEU A 188 -13.41 1.55 16.78
N GLY A 189 -13.31 1.65 15.47
CA GLY A 189 -12.17 1.08 14.76
C GLY A 189 -12.40 0.91 13.28
N ASN A 190 -11.37 1.21 12.51
CA ASN A 190 -11.35 0.90 11.09
C ASN A 190 -10.95 -0.57 10.88
N GLY A 191 -11.46 -1.17 9.82
CA GLY A 191 -10.96 -2.45 9.35
C GLY A 191 -9.55 -2.33 8.77
N GLY A 192 -8.74 -3.38 8.90
CA GLY A 192 -7.40 -3.43 8.32
C GLY A 192 -7.44 -3.63 6.81
N ALA A 193 -6.44 -3.14 6.09
CA ALA A 193 -6.31 -3.41 4.65
C ALA A 193 -6.01 -4.88 4.37
N GLY A 194 -6.50 -5.42 3.26
CA GLY A 194 -6.11 -6.72 2.75
C GLY A 194 -4.69 -6.72 2.16
N GLY A 195 -3.98 -7.82 2.28
CA GLY A 195 -2.64 -8.01 1.74
C GLY A 195 -2.65 -8.23 0.23
N ALA A 196 -1.57 -7.83 -0.45
CA ALA A 196 -1.43 -8.10 -1.87
C ALA A 196 -1.23 -9.60 -2.15
N GLY A 197 -1.77 -10.10 -3.26
CA GLY A 197 -1.47 -11.41 -3.79
C GLY A 197 -0.05 -11.49 -4.35
N GLY A 198 0.59 -12.64 -4.24
CA GLY A 198 1.96 -12.86 -4.71
C GLY A 198 2.04 -13.04 -6.22
N THR A 199 3.19 -12.74 -6.80
CA THR A 199 3.44 -12.88 -8.25
C THR A 199 3.47 -14.34 -8.67
N GLY A 200 2.87 -14.66 -9.81
CA GLY A 200 2.90 -16.00 -10.40
C GLY A 200 4.31 -16.46 -10.76
N ALA A 201 4.59 -17.76 -10.61
CA ALA A 201 5.91 -18.32 -10.89
C ALA A 201 6.18 -18.38 -12.41
N PRO A 202 7.42 -18.11 -12.86
CA PRO A 202 7.78 -18.29 -14.25
C PRO A 202 7.71 -19.78 -14.65
N ASN A 203 7.41 -20.05 -15.93
CA ASN A 203 7.48 -21.39 -16.51
C ASN A 203 8.36 -21.39 -17.77
N ASN A 204 9.48 -22.12 -17.72
CA ASN A 204 10.44 -22.24 -18.81
C ASN A 204 10.28 -23.54 -19.61
N ALA A 205 9.30 -24.38 -19.30
CA ALA A 205 9.03 -25.59 -20.06
C ALA A 205 8.46 -25.23 -21.45
N MET A 206 8.81 -26.02 -22.46
CA MET A 206 8.29 -25.86 -23.81
C MET A 206 6.76 -26.06 -23.78
N TYR A 207 6.00 -25.07 -24.26
CA TYR A 207 4.53 -25.00 -24.15
C TYR A 207 3.96 -24.92 -22.73
N GLY A 208 4.79 -24.63 -21.72
CA GLY A 208 4.35 -24.46 -20.34
C GLY A 208 3.55 -23.17 -20.12
N THR A 209 2.57 -23.21 -19.21
CA THR A 209 1.84 -21.99 -18.79
C THR A 209 2.51 -21.36 -17.58
N GLY A 210 2.69 -20.05 -17.58
CA GLY A 210 3.16 -19.29 -16.41
C GLY A 210 2.20 -19.45 -15.23
N GLY A 211 2.71 -19.44 -14.00
CA GLY A 211 1.88 -19.57 -12.80
C GLY A 211 0.89 -18.41 -12.68
N THR A 212 -0.30 -18.66 -12.14
CA THR A 212 -1.26 -17.58 -11.90
C THR A 212 -0.78 -16.66 -10.76
N GLY A 213 -1.11 -15.38 -10.86
CA GLY A 213 -0.95 -14.45 -9.76
C GLY A 213 -1.87 -14.82 -8.59
N GLY A 214 -1.38 -14.64 -7.38
CA GLY A 214 -2.14 -14.86 -6.16
C GLY A 214 -3.29 -13.86 -6.02
N GLN A 215 -4.35 -14.27 -5.34
CA GLN A 215 -5.49 -13.39 -5.06
C GLN A 215 -5.10 -12.31 -4.04
N GLY A 216 -5.63 -11.10 -4.18
CA GLY A 216 -5.57 -10.08 -3.13
C GLY A 216 -6.44 -10.45 -1.93
N GLY A 217 -5.98 -10.13 -0.72
CA GLY A 217 -6.74 -10.35 0.50
C GLY A 217 -7.90 -9.38 0.63
N GLN A 218 -8.99 -9.79 1.27
CA GLN A 218 -10.15 -8.94 1.52
C GLN A 218 -9.81 -7.83 2.54
N GLY A 219 -10.42 -6.65 2.40
CA GLY A 219 -10.38 -5.62 3.43
C GLY A 219 -11.19 -6.02 4.66
N GLY A 220 -10.69 -5.68 5.85
CA GLY A 220 -11.35 -5.96 7.11
C GLY A 220 -12.61 -5.11 7.31
N ALA A 221 -13.62 -5.67 7.99
CA ALA A 221 -14.80 -4.91 8.37
C ALA A 221 -14.50 -3.91 9.50
N ALA A 222 -15.20 -2.78 9.50
CA ALA A 222 -15.09 -1.78 10.57
C ALA A 222 -15.83 -2.16 11.86
N GLY A 223 -15.63 -1.33 12.89
CA GLY A 223 -16.45 -1.23 14.09
C GLY A 223 -17.81 -0.56 13.85
N LEU A 224 -18.55 -0.34 14.93
CA LEU A 224 -19.79 0.44 14.90
C LEU A 224 -19.57 1.83 14.30
N LEU A 225 -18.47 2.47 14.72
CA LEU A 225 -17.90 3.70 14.19
C LEU A 225 -16.57 3.36 13.51
N GLY A 226 -16.48 3.54 12.20
CA GLY A 226 -15.23 3.37 11.48
C GLY A 226 -15.40 3.04 10.01
N THR A 227 -14.30 3.07 9.28
CA THR A 227 -14.26 2.76 7.85
C THR A 227 -13.80 1.32 7.61
N GLY A 228 -14.39 0.67 6.62
CA GLY A 228 -13.89 -0.62 6.15
C GLY A 228 -12.48 -0.50 5.58
N GLY A 229 -11.68 -1.56 5.72
CA GLY A 229 -10.34 -1.61 5.15
C GLY A 229 -10.36 -1.76 3.63
N SER A 230 -9.34 -1.27 2.93
CA SER A 230 -9.23 -1.50 1.48
C SER A 230 -8.94 -2.97 1.16
N GLY A 231 -9.43 -3.45 0.03
CA GLY A 231 -9.04 -4.74 -0.52
C GLY A 231 -7.59 -4.75 -1.02
N GLY A 232 -6.95 -5.90 -0.95
CA GLY A 232 -5.58 -6.12 -1.43
C GLY A 232 -5.53 -6.24 -2.95
N ARG A 233 -4.42 -5.81 -3.54
CA ARG A 233 -4.17 -5.97 -4.98
C ARG A 233 -4.01 -7.46 -5.35
N GLY A 234 -4.51 -7.86 -6.51
CA GLY A 234 -4.17 -9.16 -7.11
C GLY A 234 -2.71 -9.23 -7.58
N GLY A 235 -2.10 -10.40 -7.47
CA GLY A 235 -0.73 -10.66 -7.91
C GLY A 235 -0.62 -10.70 -9.43
N THR A 236 0.53 -10.33 -9.99
CA THR A 236 0.77 -10.45 -11.43
C THR A 236 0.89 -11.91 -11.84
N GLY A 237 0.45 -12.28 -13.03
CA GLY A 237 0.69 -13.59 -13.62
C GLY A 237 2.18 -13.81 -13.92
N GLY A 238 2.60 -15.08 -13.89
CA GLY A 238 3.95 -15.50 -14.18
C GLY A 238 4.25 -15.51 -15.67
N GLN A 239 5.51 -15.27 -16.02
CA GLN A 239 5.96 -15.33 -17.41
C GLN A 239 6.07 -16.76 -17.95
N SER A 240 5.89 -16.94 -19.25
CA SER A 240 6.26 -18.16 -19.99
C SER A 240 7.09 -17.82 -21.23
N LEU A 241 8.12 -18.62 -21.51
CA LEU A 241 9.00 -18.37 -22.67
C LEU A 241 8.44 -18.92 -23.98
N SER A 242 7.79 -20.10 -23.92
CA SER A 242 7.31 -20.82 -25.11
C SER A 242 5.84 -21.21 -25.04
N GLY A 243 5.12 -20.82 -24.00
CA GLY A 243 3.69 -21.08 -23.83
C GLY A 243 2.95 -19.85 -23.28
N SER A 244 1.73 -20.05 -22.78
CA SER A 244 0.90 -18.95 -22.31
C SER A 244 1.42 -18.33 -21.01
N GLY A 245 1.36 -17.01 -20.89
CA GLY A 245 1.59 -16.31 -19.64
C GLY A 245 0.50 -16.65 -18.63
N GLY A 246 0.84 -16.59 -17.35
CA GLY A 246 -0.11 -16.85 -16.27
C GLY A 246 -1.16 -15.75 -16.17
N ALA A 247 -2.38 -16.09 -15.73
CA ALA A 247 -3.38 -15.08 -15.42
C ALA A 247 -2.95 -14.21 -14.23
N GLY A 248 -3.34 -12.93 -14.23
CA GLY A 248 -3.29 -12.08 -13.04
C GLY A 248 -4.28 -12.58 -11.98
N GLY A 249 -3.92 -12.44 -10.71
CA GLY A 249 -4.82 -12.73 -9.60
C GLY A 249 -5.93 -11.68 -9.50
N ALA A 250 -7.12 -12.04 -9.06
CA ALA A 250 -8.14 -11.05 -8.75
C ALA A 250 -7.77 -10.30 -7.46
N ALA A 251 -8.32 -9.11 -7.31
CA ALA A 251 -8.13 -8.31 -6.12
C ALA A 251 -9.11 -8.70 -5.00
N GLY A 252 -8.79 -8.31 -3.77
CA GLY A 252 -9.73 -8.38 -2.66
C GLY A 252 -10.77 -7.27 -2.74
N ALA A 253 -11.98 -7.52 -2.24
CA ALA A 253 -12.98 -6.50 -2.03
C ALA A 253 -12.64 -5.63 -0.82
N GLY A 254 -13.19 -4.42 -0.79
CA GLY A 254 -13.13 -3.55 0.37
C GLY A 254 -14.04 -4.03 1.50
N GLY A 255 -13.63 -3.75 2.73
CA GLY A 255 -14.39 -4.10 3.93
C GLY A 255 -15.63 -3.25 4.11
N ALA A 256 -16.64 -3.79 4.78
CA ALA A 256 -17.87 -3.07 5.10
C ALA A 256 -17.72 -2.19 6.35
N ALA A 257 -18.44 -1.07 6.40
CA ALA A 257 -18.72 -0.36 7.65
C ALA A 257 -20.00 -0.89 8.33
N LYS A 258 -20.18 -0.62 9.63
CA LYS A 258 -21.33 -1.15 10.41
C LYS A 258 -22.47 -0.16 10.59
N LEU A 259 -22.38 0.81 11.51
CA LEU A 259 -23.47 1.77 11.77
C LEU A 259 -23.16 3.15 11.21
N PHE A 260 -21.96 3.66 11.47
CA PHE A 260 -21.47 4.90 10.88
C PHE A 260 -20.07 4.68 10.30
N GLY A 261 -19.88 5.11 9.06
CA GLY A 261 -18.59 5.13 8.38
C GLY A 261 -18.66 4.63 6.95
N PHE A 262 -17.51 4.69 6.29
CA PHE A 262 -17.38 4.46 4.86
C PHE A 262 -17.02 3.00 4.55
N GLY A 263 -17.51 2.48 3.45
CA GLY A 263 -17.02 1.22 2.89
C GLY A 263 -15.56 1.37 2.40
N GLY A 264 -14.78 0.31 2.55
CA GLY A 264 -13.41 0.27 2.02
C GLY A 264 -13.39 0.19 0.50
N ALA A 265 -12.36 0.72 -0.15
CA ALA A 265 -12.18 0.55 -1.60
C ALA A 265 -11.82 -0.91 -1.95
N GLY A 266 -12.26 -1.39 -3.11
CA GLY A 266 -11.79 -2.64 -3.69
C GLY A 266 -10.33 -2.53 -4.17
N GLY A 267 -9.63 -3.66 -4.20
CA GLY A 267 -8.26 -3.74 -4.71
C GLY A 267 -8.20 -3.73 -6.23
N VAL A 268 -7.03 -3.42 -6.79
CA VAL A 268 -6.78 -3.51 -8.24
C VAL A 268 -6.43 -4.95 -8.64
N GLY A 269 -6.95 -5.41 -9.78
CA GLY A 269 -6.64 -6.72 -10.34
C GLY A 269 -5.16 -6.86 -10.71
N GLY A 270 -4.68 -8.11 -10.71
CA GLY A 270 -3.32 -8.45 -11.11
C GLY A 270 -3.13 -8.36 -12.62
N GLN A 271 -1.95 -7.95 -13.05
CA GLN A 271 -1.58 -7.95 -14.47
C GLN A 271 -1.44 -9.39 -14.99
N GLY A 272 -1.82 -9.66 -16.23
CA GLY A 272 -1.49 -10.92 -16.90
C GLY A 272 0.01 -11.06 -17.13
N GLY A 273 0.53 -12.29 -17.03
CA GLY A 273 1.93 -12.59 -17.28
C GLY A 273 2.26 -12.60 -18.78
N PRO A 274 3.51 -12.30 -19.17
CA PRO A 274 3.91 -12.37 -20.57
C PRO A 274 4.06 -13.83 -21.05
N GLY A 275 3.80 -14.09 -22.33
CA GLY A 275 3.93 -15.42 -22.93
C GLY A 275 3.85 -15.40 -24.46
N THR A 276 3.89 -16.56 -25.11
CA THR A 276 3.52 -16.65 -26.54
C THR A 276 2.06 -16.27 -26.72
N GLN A 277 1.21 -16.68 -25.78
CA GLN A 277 -0.07 -16.06 -25.52
C GLN A 277 0.02 -15.30 -24.20
N GLY A 278 -0.29 -14.01 -24.20
CA GLY A 278 -0.33 -13.21 -22.98
C GLY A 278 -1.40 -13.72 -22.01
N GLY A 279 -1.08 -13.72 -20.72
CA GLY A 279 -2.04 -14.08 -19.68
C GLY A 279 -3.18 -13.05 -19.59
N ILE A 280 -4.34 -13.49 -19.12
CA ILE A 280 -5.46 -12.56 -18.85
C ILE A 280 -5.19 -11.73 -17.60
N GLY A 281 -5.65 -10.47 -17.59
CA GLY A 281 -5.67 -9.64 -16.40
C GLY A 281 -6.69 -10.14 -15.36
N GLY A 282 -6.39 -9.92 -14.09
CA GLY A 282 -7.25 -10.28 -12.96
C GLY A 282 -8.39 -9.29 -12.74
N ALA A 283 -9.49 -9.74 -12.12
CA ALA A 283 -10.61 -8.86 -11.81
C ALA A 283 -10.27 -7.85 -10.70
N GLY A 284 -10.82 -6.64 -10.80
CA GLY A 284 -10.83 -5.65 -9.73
C GLY A 284 -11.76 -6.07 -8.58
N GLY A 285 -11.45 -5.65 -7.37
CA GLY A 285 -12.24 -5.95 -6.18
C GLY A 285 -13.46 -5.04 -6.07
N HIS A 286 -14.56 -5.55 -5.51
CA HIS A 286 -15.72 -4.70 -5.24
C HIS A 286 -15.44 -3.73 -4.10
N GLY A 287 -16.07 -2.55 -4.13
CA GLY A 287 -16.09 -1.63 -3.01
C GLY A 287 -16.96 -2.17 -1.86
N GLY A 288 -16.55 -1.89 -0.63
CA GLY A 288 -17.31 -2.25 0.57
C GLY A 288 -18.56 -1.41 0.74
N VAL A 289 -19.58 -1.96 1.40
CA VAL A 289 -20.79 -1.20 1.78
C VAL A 289 -20.50 -0.21 2.91
N ASP A 290 -21.22 0.91 2.92
CA ASP A 290 -21.17 1.94 3.96
C ASP A 290 -21.71 1.48 5.33
N GLY A 291 -21.80 2.40 6.29
CA GLY A 291 -22.50 2.27 7.57
C GLY A 291 -24.02 2.37 7.43
N TRP A 292 -24.79 1.72 8.31
CA TRP A 292 -26.24 1.57 8.15
C TRP A 292 -26.93 2.92 8.18
N CYS A 293 -26.49 3.80 9.09
CA CYS A 293 -27.04 5.13 9.22
C CYS A 293 -26.36 6.09 8.25
N TYR A 294 -25.03 6.18 8.26
CA TYR A 294 -24.32 7.17 7.47
C TYR A 294 -22.99 6.64 6.95
N GLY A 295 -22.72 6.96 5.68
CA GLY A 295 -21.44 6.79 5.04
C GLY A 295 -21.62 6.65 3.53
N ASN A 296 -20.49 6.62 2.83
CA ASN A 296 -20.48 6.32 1.40
C ASN A 296 -19.97 4.90 1.18
N GLY A 297 -20.47 4.26 0.13
CA GLY A 297 -19.92 3.01 -0.34
C GLY A 297 -18.49 3.20 -0.87
N GLY A 298 -17.67 2.18 -0.74
CA GLY A 298 -16.30 2.19 -1.25
C GLY A 298 -16.27 2.14 -2.78
N ALA A 299 -15.24 2.70 -3.40
CA ALA A 299 -15.03 2.54 -4.84
C ALA A 299 -14.68 1.08 -5.19
N GLY A 300 -15.14 0.60 -6.34
CA GLY A 300 -14.66 -0.62 -6.95
C GLY A 300 -13.24 -0.43 -7.50
N GLY A 301 -12.47 -1.51 -7.50
CA GLY A 301 -11.10 -1.52 -7.99
C GLY A 301 -11.02 -1.77 -9.50
N PHE A 302 -9.96 -1.29 -10.14
CA PHE A 302 -9.71 -1.52 -11.55
C PHE A 302 -9.40 -2.99 -11.85
N GLY A 303 -9.80 -3.47 -13.02
CA GLY A 303 -9.28 -4.72 -13.58
C GLY A 303 -7.79 -4.60 -13.91
N GLY A 304 -7.08 -5.72 -13.88
CA GLY A 304 -5.68 -5.78 -14.32
C GLY A 304 -5.58 -5.84 -15.84
N ASP A 305 -4.49 -5.32 -16.42
CA ASP A 305 -4.29 -5.41 -17.86
C ASP A 305 -3.85 -6.83 -18.26
N GLY A 306 -4.03 -7.14 -19.54
CA GLY A 306 -3.53 -8.38 -20.12
C GLY A 306 -2.00 -8.44 -20.20
N GLY A 307 -1.46 -9.64 -20.29
CA GLY A 307 -0.04 -9.89 -20.50
C GLY A 307 0.36 -9.71 -21.96
N THR A 308 1.62 -9.36 -22.19
CA THR A 308 2.17 -9.20 -23.55
C THR A 308 2.45 -10.56 -24.19
N GLY A 309 2.30 -10.68 -25.51
CA GLY A 309 2.64 -11.92 -26.21
C GLY A 309 2.43 -11.86 -27.71
N TYR A 310 2.80 -12.94 -28.41
CA TYR A 310 2.48 -13.10 -29.83
C TYR A 310 0.97 -13.12 -30.05
N ILE A 311 0.18 -13.67 -29.13
CA ILE A 311 -1.25 -13.40 -28.97
C ILE A 311 -1.36 -12.53 -27.72
N GLY A 312 -1.97 -11.35 -27.83
CA GLY A 312 -2.11 -10.43 -26.69
C GLY A 312 -3.07 -10.97 -25.62
N GLY A 313 -2.79 -10.70 -24.35
CA GLY A 313 -3.68 -11.06 -23.24
C GLY A 313 -4.87 -10.09 -23.14
N SER A 314 -6.03 -10.61 -22.73
CA SER A 314 -7.22 -9.80 -22.45
C SER A 314 -7.11 -9.07 -21.10
N GLY A 315 -7.73 -7.91 -20.99
CA GLY A 315 -7.86 -7.19 -19.72
C GLY A 315 -8.90 -7.84 -18.79
N GLY A 316 -8.71 -7.70 -17.48
CA GLY A 316 -9.64 -8.18 -16.46
C GLY A 316 -10.81 -7.21 -16.23
N PRO A 317 -11.97 -7.67 -15.74
CA PRO A 317 -13.08 -6.79 -15.44
C PRO A 317 -12.80 -5.88 -14.24
N GLY A 318 -13.39 -4.68 -14.21
CA GLY A 318 -13.41 -3.80 -13.04
C GLY A 318 -14.40 -4.30 -11.98
N GLY A 319 -14.17 -3.92 -10.72
CA GLY A 319 -15.05 -4.23 -9.60
C GLY A 319 -16.18 -3.21 -9.45
N ASP A 320 -17.33 -3.64 -8.96
CA ASP A 320 -18.45 -2.72 -8.68
C ASP A 320 -18.17 -1.81 -7.48
N GLY A 321 -18.76 -0.63 -7.48
CA GLY A 321 -18.78 0.25 -6.31
C GLY A 321 -19.70 -0.27 -5.21
N GLY A 322 -19.35 -0.01 -3.97
CA GLY A 322 -20.15 -0.36 -2.80
C GLY A 322 -21.41 0.49 -2.71
N ALA A 323 -22.50 -0.10 -2.20
CA ALA A 323 -23.73 0.63 -1.96
C ALA A 323 -23.66 1.45 -0.66
N ALA A 324 -24.37 2.58 -0.65
CA ALA A 324 -24.79 3.27 0.56
C ALA A 324 -26.17 2.78 1.03
N ARG A 325 -26.48 2.92 2.33
CA ARG A 325 -27.69 2.35 2.95
C ARG A 325 -28.74 3.39 3.27
N LEU A 326 -28.60 4.19 4.32
CA LEU A 326 -29.65 5.15 4.74
C LEU A 326 -29.34 6.57 4.28
N PHE A 327 -28.13 7.05 4.60
CA PHE A 327 -27.61 8.35 4.20
C PHE A 327 -26.19 8.22 3.63
N GLY A 328 -25.98 8.76 2.43
CA GLY A 328 -24.68 8.86 1.77
C GLY A 328 -24.70 8.30 0.35
N SER A 329 -23.60 8.47 -0.37
CA SER A 329 -23.52 8.14 -1.80
C SER A 329 -22.96 6.75 -2.04
N GLY A 330 -23.40 6.12 -3.13
CA GLY A 330 -22.76 4.90 -3.62
C GLY A 330 -21.34 5.15 -4.10
N GLY A 331 -20.49 4.13 -4.03
CA GLY A 331 -19.12 4.18 -4.55
C GLY A 331 -19.10 4.07 -6.07
N ALA A 332 -18.08 4.65 -6.71
CA ALA A 332 -17.88 4.49 -8.14
C ALA A 332 -17.46 3.05 -8.49
N GLY A 333 -17.85 2.56 -9.67
CA GLY A 333 -17.33 1.33 -10.25
C GLY A 333 -15.90 1.49 -10.76
N GLY A 334 -15.13 0.40 -10.71
CA GLY A 334 -13.77 0.34 -11.23
C GLY A 334 -13.74 0.19 -12.75
N GLY A 335 -12.74 0.78 -13.40
CA GLY A 335 -12.54 0.58 -14.84
C GLY A 335 -12.08 -0.85 -15.17
N GLY A 336 -12.39 -1.31 -16.38
CA GLY A 336 -11.85 -2.56 -16.89
C GLY A 336 -10.39 -2.44 -17.31
N GLY A 337 -9.65 -3.54 -17.24
CA GLY A 337 -8.25 -3.62 -17.63
C GLY A 337 -8.06 -3.53 -19.14
N ILE A 338 -6.91 -3.03 -19.55
CA ILE A 338 -6.53 -2.88 -20.95
C ILE A 338 -6.04 -4.23 -21.48
N ALA A 339 -6.35 -4.55 -22.73
CA ALA A 339 -5.77 -5.69 -23.42
C ALA A 339 -4.43 -5.35 -24.08
N GLN A 340 -3.63 -6.38 -24.36
CA GLN A 340 -2.41 -6.24 -25.14
C GLN A 340 -2.63 -6.59 -26.61
N SER A 341 -1.80 -6.03 -27.47
CA SER A 341 -1.80 -6.32 -28.91
C SER A 341 -0.96 -7.56 -29.22
N GLY A 342 -1.26 -8.21 -30.34
CA GLY A 342 -0.58 -9.40 -30.84
C GLY A 342 -1.43 -10.02 -31.96
N SER A 343 -1.01 -11.11 -32.59
CA SER A 343 -1.63 -11.72 -33.77
C SER A 343 -3.11 -12.08 -33.64
N GLY A 344 -3.63 -12.30 -32.43
CA GLY A 344 -5.08 -12.37 -32.18
C GLY A 344 -5.65 -11.15 -31.44
N GLY A 345 -4.77 -10.34 -30.84
CA GLY A 345 -5.05 -9.29 -29.85
C GLY A 345 -5.90 -9.76 -28.65
N GLY A 346 -5.85 -9.01 -27.55
CA GLY A 346 -6.71 -9.27 -26.40
C GLY A 346 -8.00 -8.45 -26.43
N PHE A 347 -9.02 -8.92 -25.72
CA PHE A 347 -10.26 -8.15 -25.49
C PHE A 347 -10.12 -7.26 -24.25
N GLY A 348 -10.61 -6.03 -24.34
CA GLY A 348 -10.62 -5.13 -23.19
C GLY A 348 -11.56 -5.62 -22.08
N GLY A 349 -11.21 -5.33 -20.82
CA GLY A 349 -12.03 -5.71 -19.69
C GLY A 349 -13.29 -4.85 -19.57
N ASN A 350 -14.43 -5.43 -19.21
CA ASN A 350 -15.63 -4.68 -18.88
C ASN A 350 -15.44 -3.90 -17.57
N ALA A 351 -16.09 -2.75 -17.45
CA ALA A 351 -16.04 -1.98 -16.21
C ALA A 351 -17.06 -2.47 -15.16
N GLY A 352 -16.82 -2.10 -13.91
CA GLY A 352 -17.76 -2.30 -12.81
C GLY A 352 -18.85 -1.22 -12.78
N SER A 353 -20.01 -1.58 -12.25
CA SER A 353 -21.12 -0.66 -12.03
C SER A 353 -20.88 0.22 -10.80
N GLY A 354 -21.48 1.41 -10.76
CA GLY A 354 -21.54 2.23 -9.56
C GLY A 354 -22.50 1.66 -8.52
N GLY A 355 -22.20 1.88 -7.25
CA GLY A 355 -23.05 1.46 -6.13
C GLY A 355 -24.29 2.35 -5.96
N GLY A 356 -25.35 1.82 -5.37
CA GLY A 356 -26.54 2.61 -5.06
C GLY A 356 -26.29 3.67 -3.98
N GLY A 357 -26.95 4.82 -4.06
CA GLY A 357 -27.03 5.81 -2.99
C GLY A 357 -27.95 5.38 -1.85
N GLY A 358 -27.82 6.04 -0.69
CA GLY A 358 -28.60 5.74 0.50
C GLY A 358 -30.08 6.10 0.32
N PHE A 359 -30.96 5.34 0.98
CA PHE A 359 -32.41 5.37 0.79
C PHE A 359 -33.03 6.77 0.89
N PHE A 360 -32.64 7.57 1.88
CA PHE A 360 -33.21 8.92 2.06
C PHE A 360 -32.43 9.96 1.28
N PHE A 361 -31.12 10.08 1.53
CA PHE A 361 -30.24 11.01 0.83
C PHE A 361 -29.04 10.26 0.31
N GLY A 362 -28.70 10.48 -0.96
CA GLY A 362 -27.56 9.82 -1.55
C GLY A 362 -27.60 9.77 -3.06
N ASN A 363 -26.51 10.20 -3.68
CA ASN A 363 -26.32 10.01 -5.10
C ASN A 363 -25.88 8.57 -5.38
N GLY A 364 -26.29 8.06 -6.53
CA GLY A 364 -25.71 6.83 -7.05
C GLY A 364 -24.25 7.04 -7.48
N GLY A 365 -23.44 6.00 -7.33
CA GLY A 365 -22.06 6.01 -7.80
C GLY A 365 -21.97 5.98 -9.32
N ALA A 366 -20.93 6.59 -9.91
CA ALA A 366 -20.70 6.48 -11.34
C ALA A 366 -20.24 5.06 -11.73
N GLY A 367 -20.60 4.59 -12.91
CA GLY A 367 -20.03 3.39 -13.50
C GLY A 367 -18.59 3.60 -14.00
N GLY A 368 -17.82 2.52 -14.07
CA GLY A 368 -16.44 2.55 -14.54
C GLY A 368 -16.31 2.62 -16.07
N TRP A 369 -15.12 2.95 -16.56
CA TRP A 369 -14.80 2.95 -17.99
C TRP A 369 -14.35 1.58 -18.47
N GLY A 370 -14.81 1.14 -19.64
CA GLY A 370 -14.36 -0.10 -20.27
C GLY A 370 -12.90 -0.02 -20.68
N GLY A 371 -12.18 -1.13 -20.57
CA GLY A 371 -10.77 -1.23 -20.95
C GLY A 371 -10.58 -1.31 -22.47
N ALA A 372 -9.48 -0.78 -22.99
CA ALA A 372 -9.20 -0.84 -24.43
C ALA A 372 -8.91 -2.29 -24.89
N GLY A 373 -9.37 -2.64 -26.09
CA GLY A 373 -8.96 -3.86 -26.79
C GLY A 373 -7.57 -3.71 -27.42
N GLY A 374 -6.90 -4.83 -27.70
CA GLY A 374 -5.61 -4.86 -28.39
C GLY A 374 -5.76 -4.96 -29.91
N PHE A 375 -4.68 -4.74 -30.65
CA PHE A 375 -4.68 -4.89 -32.11
C PHE A 375 -4.22 -6.30 -32.54
N ASP A 376 -4.76 -6.81 -33.65
CA ASP A 376 -4.28 -8.04 -34.32
C ASP A 376 -2.97 -7.81 -35.11
N ALA A 377 -2.46 -8.83 -35.81
CA ALA A 377 -1.22 -8.72 -36.59
C ALA A 377 -1.36 -7.79 -37.81
N GLU A 378 -2.57 -7.67 -38.33
CA GLU A 378 -2.94 -6.82 -39.46
C GLU A 378 -3.22 -5.36 -39.03
N GLY A 379 -3.20 -5.09 -37.72
CA GLY A 379 -3.45 -3.78 -37.13
C GLY A 379 -4.93 -3.46 -36.91
N ASN A 380 -5.82 -4.44 -37.07
CA ASN A 380 -7.23 -4.25 -36.76
C ASN A 380 -7.46 -4.27 -35.24
N PRO A 381 -8.26 -3.34 -34.70
CA PRO A 381 -8.56 -3.31 -33.28
C PRO A 381 -9.51 -4.45 -32.90
N ASN A 382 -9.22 -5.13 -31.80
CA ASN A 382 -10.18 -5.98 -31.11
C ASN A 382 -11.14 -5.16 -30.26
N VAL A 383 -12.25 -5.83 -29.90
CA VAL A 383 -13.30 -5.25 -29.07
C VAL A 383 -12.75 -4.93 -27.68
N GLY A 384 -12.91 -3.67 -27.29
CA GLY A 384 -12.73 -3.19 -25.93
C GLY A 384 -13.93 -3.48 -25.04
N GLY A 385 -13.77 -3.25 -23.75
CA GLY A 385 -14.81 -3.50 -22.76
C GLY A 385 -15.93 -2.46 -22.80
N GLY A 386 -17.12 -2.90 -22.37
CA GLY A 386 -18.25 -2.02 -22.13
C GLY A 386 -18.06 -1.18 -20.86
N GLY A 387 -18.67 0.00 -20.86
CA GLY A 387 -18.75 0.86 -19.69
C GLY A 387 -19.74 0.34 -18.64
N GLY A 388 -19.49 0.68 -17.38
CA GLY A 388 -20.31 0.25 -16.25
C GLY A 388 -21.56 1.11 -16.11
N ASN A 389 -22.65 0.53 -15.61
CA ASN A 389 -23.85 1.30 -15.32
C ASN A 389 -23.63 2.20 -14.10
N GLY A 390 -24.28 3.36 -14.07
CA GLY A 390 -24.39 4.16 -12.86
C GLY A 390 -25.25 3.46 -11.82
N GLY A 391 -25.00 3.77 -10.54
CA GLY A 391 -25.80 3.31 -9.42
C GLY A 391 -27.07 4.12 -9.24
N THR A 392 -28.13 3.52 -8.71
CA THR A 392 -29.40 4.21 -8.43
C THR A 392 -29.27 5.23 -7.31
N ALA A 393 -30.01 6.34 -7.39
CA ALA A 393 -30.09 7.30 -6.30
C ALA A 393 -30.98 6.84 -5.13
N GLY A 394 -30.86 7.55 -4.01
CA GLY A 394 -31.85 7.59 -2.93
C GLY A 394 -33.10 8.39 -3.28
N LEU A 395 -33.98 8.60 -2.30
CA LEU A 395 -35.18 9.44 -2.44
C LEU A 395 -34.81 10.89 -2.80
N PHE A 396 -33.76 11.43 -2.17
CA PHE A 396 -33.18 12.73 -2.45
C PHE A 396 -31.73 12.56 -2.92
N GLY A 397 -31.56 12.43 -4.23
CA GLY A 397 -30.23 12.30 -4.83
C GLY A 397 -30.29 12.06 -6.32
N ASP A 398 -29.16 12.29 -6.97
CA ASP A 398 -28.98 12.10 -8.40
C ASP A 398 -28.56 10.68 -8.73
N GLY A 399 -29.03 10.18 -9.87
CA GLY A 399 -28.60 8.89 -10.40
C GLY A 399 -27.14 8.96 -10.83
N GLY A 400 -26.41 7.86 -10.63
CA GLY A 400 -25.03 7.76 -11.09
C GLY A 400 -24.93 7.82 -12.61
N ALA A 401 -23.89 8.46 -13.12
CA ALA A 401 -23.57 8.43 -14.55
C ALA A 401 -23.08 7.03 -14.95
N GLY A 402 -23.42 6.59 -16.16
CA GLY A 402 -22.78 5.43 -16.78
C GLY A 402 -21.37 5.76 -17.26
N GLY A 403 -20.47 4.78 -17.21
CA GLY A 403 -19.11 4.93 -17.73
C GLY A 403 -19.04 4.68 -19.23
N GLY A 404 -17.99 5.21 -19.88
CA GLY A 404 -17.83 5.02 -21.32
C GLY A 404 -17.31 3.62 -21.68
N GLY A 405 -17.72 3.13 -22.86
CA GLY A 405 -17.13 1.94 -23.48
C GLY A 405 -15.86 2.29 -24.26
N ALA A 406 -14.96 1.32 -24.39
CA ALA A 406 -13.85 1.39 -25.35
C ALA A 406 -14.31 0.96 -26.74
N ALA A 407 -13.46 1.05 -27.78
CA ALA A 407 -13.82 0.70 -29.17
C ALA A 407 -14.55 -0.67 -29.26
N GLY A 408 -15.72 -0.73 -29.90
CA GLY A 408 -16.59 -1.91 -29.95
C GLY A 408 -17.37 -2.23 -28.65
N GLY A 409 -17.07 -1.56 -27.55
CA GLY A 409 -17.77 -1.65 -26.27
C GLY A 409 -18.85 -0.58 -26.11
N SER A 410 -20.03 -0.99 -25.65
CA SER A 410 -21.15 -0.08 -25.39
C SER A 410 -20.88 0.84 -24.19
N GLY A 411 -21.45 2.04 -24.21
CA GLY A 411 -21.50 2.90 -23.03
C GLY A 411 -22.44 2.33 -21.96
N GLY A 412 -22.12 2.57 -20.70
CA GLY A 412 -22.95 2.18 -19.57
C GLY A 412 -24.17 3.09 -19.43
N ASN A 413 -25.28 2.56 -18.92
CA ASN A 413 -26.47 3.35 -18.69
C ASN A 413 -26.32 4.25 -17.45
N GLY A 414 -26.80 5.48 -17.54
CA GLY A 414 -27.03 6.33 -16.39
C GLY A 414 -28.23 5.83 -15.58
N ALA A 415 -28.17 6.01 -14.26
CA ALA A 415 -29.24 5.55 -13.38
C ALA A 415 -30.31 6.63 -13.16
N ASN A 416 -31.48 6.21 -12.71
CA ASN A 416 -32.56 7.15 -12.40
C ASN A 416 -32.25 7.97 -11.14
N GLY A 417 -32.69 9.22 -11.16
CA GLY A 417 -32.72 10.09 -9.97
C GLY A 417 -33.83 9.71 -8.99
N GLY A 418 -33.69 10.18 -7.75
CA GLY A 418 -34.70 10.07 -6.70
C GLY A 418 -35.93 10.94 -6.96
N LEU A 419 -36.86 10.99 -6.02
CA LEU A 419 -38.07 11.85 -6.09
C LEU A 419 -37.75 13.32 -6.45
N LEU A 420 -36.64 13.87 -5.93
CA LEU A 420 -36.17 15.24 -6.20
C LEU A 420 -34.79 15.31 -6.88
N GLY A 421 -34.37 14.28 -7.61
CA GLY A 421 -33.04 14.23 -8.21
C GLY A 421 -33.04 14.11 -9.73
N SER A 422 -31.91 14.45 -10.34
CA SER A 422 -31.66 14.23 -11.77
C SER A 422 -31.28 12.79 -12.07
N GLY A 423 -31.62 12.31 -13.27
CA GLY A 423 -31.08 11.08 -13.80
C GLY A 423 -29.61 11.25 -14.21
N GLY A 424 -28.81 10.22 -14.01
CA GLY A 424 -27.41 10.21 -14.44
C GLY A 424 -27.27 10.17 -15.96
N ALA A 425 -26.22 10.77 -16.49
CA ALA A 425 -25.91 10.70 -17.91
C ALA A 425 -25.55 9.26 -18.33
N GLY A 426 -25.93 8.88 -19.55
CA GLY A 426 -25.41 7.67 -20.19
C GLY A 426 -23.95 7.85 -20.59
N GLY A 427 -23.15 6.81 -20.45
CA GLY A 427 -21.75 6.82 -20.87
C GLY A 427 -21.62 6.77 -22.40
N PRO A 428 -20.59 7.39 -23.00
CA PRO A 428 -20.35 7.29 -24.43
C PRO A 428 -20.03 5.85 -24.85
N GLY A 429 -20.48 5.43 -26.02
CA GLY A 429 -20.02 4.20 -26.66
C GLY A 429 -18.65 4.40 -27.28
N GLY A 430 -17.84 3.34 -27.36
CA GLY A 430 -16.64 3.39 -28.17
C GLY A 430 -16.97 3.27 -29.66
N ALA A 431 -15.94 3.46 -30.50
CA ALA A 431 -16.06 3.37 -31.95
C ALA A 431 -16.85 2.12 -32.41
N GLY A 432 -17.92 2.32 -33.17
CA GLY A 432 -18.77 1.24 -33.68
C GLY A 432 -19.75 0.66 -32.66
N ALA A 433 -19.93 1.28 -31.50
CA ALA A 433 -20.83 0.82 -30.44
C ALA A 433 -21.80 1.92 -29.98
N ALA A 434 -22.94 1.47 -29.45
CA ALA A 434 -23.97 2.35 -28.94
C ALA A 434 -23.53 3.04 -27.62
N GLY A 435 -23.93 4.30 -27.46
CA GLY A 435 -23.88 4.98 -26.17
C GLY A 435 -24.93 4.44 -25.21
N GLY A 436 -24.68 4.62 -23.91
CA GLY A 436 -25.60 4.24 -22.85
C GLY A 436 -26.80 5.17 -22.80
N HIS A 437 -27.93 4.65 -22.32
CA HIS A 437 -29.11 5.47 -22.08
C HIS A 437 -28.91 6.37 -20.86
N GLY A 438 -29.46 7.59 -20.93
CA GLY A 438 -29.56 8.46 -19.77
C GLY A 438 -30.63 7.99 -18.79
N GLY A 439 -30.42 8.26 -17.51
CA GLY A 439 -31.36 7.97 -16.45
C GLY A 439 -32.59 8.86 -16.48
N LYS A 440 -33.72 8.35 -15.98
CA LYS A 440 -34.93 9.15 -15.85
C LYS A 440 -34.79 10.18 -14.71
N ARG A 441 -35.37 11.36 -14.91
CA ARG A 441 -35.57 12.36 -13.85
C ARG A 441 -36.37 11.83 -12.68
N GLY A 442 -36.28 12.54 -11.56
CA GLY A 442 -37.17 12.40 -10.43
C GLY A 442 -38.62 12.69 -10.74
N GLN A 443 -39.50 12.12 -9.92
CA GLN A 443 -40.94 12.22 -10.12
C GLN A 443 -41.48 13.65 -9.90
N LEU A 444 -40.80 14.46 -9.07
CA LEU A 444 -41.27 15.80 -8.71
C LEU A 444 -40.32 16.92 -9.20
N PHE A 445 -39.00 16.76 -9.03
CA PHE A 445 -37.99 17.69 -9.54
C PHE A 445 -36.78 16.93 -10.11
N GLY A 446 -36.00 17.60 -10.96
CA GLY A 446 -34.79 17.07 -11.60
C GLY A 446 -34.91 16.94 -13.12
N GLU A 447 -33.77 16.78 -13.78
CA GLU A 447 -33.67 16.59 -15.22
C GLU A 447 -33.39 15.13 -15.58
N SER A 448 -33.78 14.71 -16.79
CA SER A 448 -33.37 13.39 -17.28
C SER A 448 -31.92 13.47 -17.70
N GLY A 449 -31.16 12.42 -17.44
CA GLY A 449 -29.79 12.34 -17.90
C GLY A 449 -29.74 12.32 -19.44
N PRO A 450 -28.76 12.99 -20.05
CA PRO A 450 -28.55 12.87 -21.49
C PRO A 450 -28.10 11.45 -21.84
N ALA A 451 -28.44 10.99 -23.05
CA ALA A 451 -27.88 9.76 -23.59
C ALA A 451 -26.40 9.95 -23.94
N GLY A 452 -25.63 8.88 -23.81
CA GLY A 452 -24.25 8.85 -24.28
C GLY A 452 -24.20 8.93 -25.81
N ALA A 453 -23.19 9.61 -26.33
CA ALA A 453 -22.92 9.61 -27.76
C ALA A 453 -22.56 8.19 -28.24
N ALA A 454 -23.00 7.84 -29.45
CA ALA A 454 -22.46 6.68 -30.17
C ALA A 454 -21.06 7.03 -30.71
N GLY A 455 -20.18 6.03 -30.77
CA GLY A 455 -18.79 6.19 -31.17
C GLY A 455 -18.49 5.80 -32.61
#